data_AF-A0A960P9T1-F1
#
_entry.id   AF-A0A960P9T1-F1
#
_cell.length_a   1.000
_cell.length_b   1.000
_cell.length_c   1.000
_cell.angle_alpha   90.00
_cell.angle_beta   90.00
_cell.angle_gamma   90.00
#
_symmetry.space_group_name_H-M   'P 1'
#
loop_
_entity.id
_entity.type
_entity.pdbx_description
1 polymer ?
#
loop_
_entity_poly.entity_id
_entity_poly.type
_entity_poly.pdbx_seq_one_letter_code
_entity_poly.pdbx_strand_id
1 'polypeptide(L)'
;MLLALLALHAIAGLAALSGARRLGRWALVLGGLAPAVTITWAASRAGAVLDGDVITEQVSWVPGLDLSLDLRLDAFSLLMIVLVSGIGTLVFAYAWSYFGRAEKVGRVAGLLTLFAGAMLGVVLADNLLLLYVCWELTSVT
;
A
#
# COMPACT_ATOMS: atom_id res chain seq x y z
N MET A 1 0.78 -6.89 11.75
CA MET A 1 1.90 -6.44 10.89
C MET A 1 1.41 -6.03 9.49
N LEU A 2 0.53 -6.80 8.84
CA LEU A 2 -0.12 -6.46 7.57
C LEU A 2 -0.90 -5.14 7.68
N LEU A 3 -1.64 -4.93 8.79
CA LEU A 3 -2.32 -3.64 9.05
C LEU A 3 -1.33 -2.47 9.13
N ALA A 4 -0.14 -2.69 9.68
CA ALA A 4 0.88 -1.65 9.78
C ALA A 4 1.40 -1.23 8.39
N LEU A 5 1.45 -2.15 7.41
CA LEU A 5 1.81 -1.83 6.03
C LEU A 5 0.72 -1.00 5.34
N LEU A 6 -0.55 -1.33 5.56
CA LEU A 6 -1.67 -0.53 5.05
C LEU A 6 -1.69 0.87 5.70
N ALA A 7 -1.50 0.95 7.01
CA ALA A 7 -1.40 2.20 7.73
C ALA A 7 -0.20 3.04 7.24
N LEU A 8 0.95 2.41 6.95
CA LEU A 8 2.11 3.09 6.38
C LEU A 8 1.77 3.76 5.04
N HIS A 9 1.07 3.07 4.13
CA HIS A 9 0.64 3.64 2.85
C HIS A 9 -0.35 4.79 3.05
N ALA A 10 -1.34 4.60 3.92
CA ALA A 10 -2.33 5.63 4.21
C ALA A 10 -1.68 6.88 4.80
N ILE A 11 -0.81 6.73 5.81
CA ILE A 11 -0.13 7.84 6.47
C ILE A 11 0.83 8.54 5.50
N ALA A 12 1.65 7.79 4.75
CA ALA A 12 2.57 8.37 3.77
C ALA A 12 1.83 9.13 2.66
N GLY A 13 0.75 8.55 2.14
CA GLY A 13 -0.09 9.16 1.11
C GLY A 13 -0.81 10.42 1.59
N LEU A 14 -1.43 10.37 2.77
CA LEU A 14 -2.07 11.54 3.38
C LEU A 14 -1.07 12.64 3.75
N ALA A 15 0.12 12.28 4.24
CA ALA A 15 1.19 13.24 4.52
C ALA A 15 1.70 13.91 3.24
N ALA A 16 1.92 13.15 2.17
CA ALA A 16 2.31 13.66 0.86
C ALA A 16 1.22 14.57 0.26
N LEU A 17 -0.05 14.19 0.39
CA LEU A 17 -1.20 14.94 -0.13
C LEU A 17 -1.43 16.25 0.65
N SER A 18 -1.44 16.21 1.98
CA SER A 18 -1.62 17.40 2.83
C SER A 18 -0.42 18.34 2.78
N GLY A 19 0.79 17.78 2.72
CA GLY A 19 2.04 18.50 2.57
C GLY A 19 2.40 18.86 1.12
N ALA A 20 1.52 18.60 0.15
CA ALA A 20 1.85 18.66 -1.29
C ALA A 20 2.48 19.98 -1.74
N ARG A 21 2.03 21.11 -1.17
CA ARG A 21 2.55 22.45 -1.45
C ARG A 21 3.94 22.73 -0.87
N ARG A 22 4.32 22.03 0.21
CA ARG A 22 5.59 22.25 0.94
C ARG A 22 6.66 21.21 0.60
N LEU A 23 6.24 19.96 0.41
CA LEU A 23 7.14 18.83 0.15
C LEU A 23 7.67 18.83 -1.29
N GLY A 24 6.88 19.32 -2.25
CA GLY A 24 7.25 19.32 -3.67
C GLY A 24 7.67 17.92 -4.13
N ARG A 25 8.87 17.81 -4.72
CA ARG A 25 9.44 16.52 -5.17
C ARG A 25 9.75 15.53 -4.05
N TRP A 26 10.02 15.98 -2.82
CA TRP A 26 10.31 15.08 -1.70
C TRP A 26 9.12 14.20 -1.31
N ALA A 27 7.90 14.61 -1.69
CA ALA A 27 6.72 13.77 -1.58
C ALA A 27 6.85 12.45 -2.37
N LEU A 28 7.63 12.41 -3.46
CA LEU A 28 7.90 11.19 -4.22
C LEU A 28 8.78 10.21 -3.43
N VAL A 29 9.74 10.73 -2.66
CA VAL A 29 10.57 9.90 -1.78
C VAL A 29 9.72 9.32 -0.66
N LEU A 30 8.90 10.17 -0.01
CA LEU A 30 7.96 9.71 1.02
C LEU A 30 6.96 8.68 0.48
N GLY A 31 6.42 8.92 -0.72
CA GLY A 31 5.48 8.01 -1.37
C GLY A 31 6.12 6.68 -1.76
N GLY A 32 7.33 6.71 -2.31
CA GLY A 32 8.08 5.50 -2.70
C GLY A 32 8.60 4.67 -1.53
N LEU A 33 8.76 5.26 -0.34
CA LEU A 33 9.18 4.51 0.86
C LEU A 33 8.15 3.45 1.27
N ALA A 34 6.85 3.74 1.16
CA ALA A 34 5.80 2.80 1.55
C ALA A 34 5.85 1.48 0.75
N PRO A 35 5.81 1.47 -0.59
CA PRO A 35 5.93 0.23 -1.36
C PRO A 35 7.31 -0.42 -1.24
N ALA A 36 8.39 0.37 -1.06
CA ALA A 36 9.73 -0.18 -0.84
C ALA A 36 9.83 -0.96 0.49
N VAL A 37 9.23 -0.44 1.56
CA VAL A 37 9.14 -1.13 2.85
C VAL A 37 8.27 -2.39 2.72
N THR A 38 7.14 -2.32 2.00
CA THR A 38 6.29 -3.49 1.80
C THR A 38 7.00 -4.59 1.04
N ILE A 39 7.68 -4.30 -0.07
CA ILE A 39 8.37 -5.36 -0.84
C ILE A 39 9.56 -5.95 -0.07
N THR A 40 10.32 -5.14 0.66
CA THR A 40 11.43 -5.63 1.49
C THR A 40 10.93 -6.50 2.64
N TRP A 41 9.84 -6.11 3.29
CA TRP A 41 9.19 -6.92 4.30
C TRP A 41 8.64 -8.23 3.71
N ALA A 42 7.96 -8.18 2.57
CA ALA A 42 7.43 -9.36 1.90
C ALA A 42 8.55 -10.33 1.50
N ALA A 43 9.66 -9.82 0.96
CA ALA A 43 10.84 -10.61 0.63
C ALA A 43 11.42 -11.33 1.86
N SER A 44 11.43 -10.68 3.04
CA SER A 44 11.88 -11.31 4.30
C SER A 44 10.99 -12.46 4.78
N ARG A 45 9.74 -12.53 4.31
CA ARG A 45 8.76 -13.59 4.64
C ARG A 45 8.58 -14.62 3.53
N ALA A 46 9.19 -14.40 2.37
CA ALA A 46 8.95 -15.19 1.17
C ALA A 46 9.25 -16.68 1.37
N GLY A 47 10.37 -17.04 2.01
CA GLY A 47 10.73 -18.45 2.24
C GLY A 47 9.63 -19.22 2.96
N ALA A 48 9.24 -18.75 4.15
CA ALA A 48 8.18 -19.36 4.95
C ALA A 48 6.85 -19.46 4.18
N VAL A 49 6.44 -18.37 3.52
CA VAL A 49 5.16 -18.34 2.77
C VAL A 49 5.17 -19.28 1.56
N LEU A 50 6.31 -19.41 0.87
CA LEU A 50 6.47 -20.33 -0.26
C LEU A 50 6.55 -21.80 0.18
N ASP A 51 7.03 -22.06 1.42
CA ASP A 51 7.01 -23.39 2.04
C ASP A 51 5.62 -23.78 2.57
N GLY A 52 4.62 -22.90 2.45
CA GLY A 52 3.21 -23.15 2.76
C GLY A 52 2.67 -22.41 3.98
N ASP A 53 3.49 -21.62 4.68
CA ASP A 53 2.98 -20.80 5.79
C ASP A 53 2.01 -19.72 5.29
N VAL A 54 1.00 -19.45 6.10
CA VAL A 54 0.03 -18.38 5.84
C VAL A 54 0.07 -17.41 7.02
N ILE A 55 0.33 -16.14 6.73
CA ILE A 55 0.30 -15.09 7.75
C ILE A 55 -1.07 -14.43 7.69
N THR A 56 -1.82 -14.53 8.79
CA THR A 56 -3.13 -13.88 8.94
C THR A 56 -3.11 -12.81 10.01
N GLU A 57 -3.93 -11.79 9.85
CA GLU A 57 -4.17 -10.75 10.84
C GLU A 57 -5.64 -10.35 10.80
N GLN A 58 -6.31 -10.44 11.95
CA GLN A 58 -7.72 -10.13 12.08
C GLN A 58 -7.92 -9.06 13.16
N VAL A 59 -8.71 -8.03 12.85
CA VAL A 59 -9.15 -7.02 13.83
C VAL A 59 -10.65 -6.83 13.71
N SER A 60 -11.37 -6.97 14.83
CA SER A 60 -12.81 -6.70 14.86
C SER A 60 -13.07 -5.22 14.60
N TRP A 61 -13.91 -4.91 13.62
CA TRP A 61 -14.28 -3.56 13.24
C TRP A 61 -15.61 -3.13 13.85
N VAL A 62 -16.66 -3.92 13.63
CA VAL A 62 -17.99 -3.71 14.22
C VAL A 62 -18.46 -5.02 14.85
N PRO A 63 -18.14 -5.28 16.13
CA PRO A 63 -18.43 -6.55 16.78
C PRO A 63 -19.92 -6.92 16.78
N GLY A 64 -20.81 -5.93 16.90
CA GLY A 64 -22.26 -6.15 16.91
C GLY A 64 -22.85 -6.62 15.57
N LEU A 65 -22.08 -6.52 14.48
CA LEU A 65 -22.45 -6.97 13.14
C LEU A 65 -21.52 -8.10 12.63
N ASP A 66 -20.67 -8.64 13.50
CA ASP A 66 -19.63 -9.63 13.16
C ASP A 66 -18.73 -9.20 12.00
N LEU A 67 -18.41 -7.90 11.93
CA LEU A 67 -17.55 -7.35 10.89
C LEU A 67 -16.11 -7.24 11.37
N SER A 68 -15.19 -7.78 10.59
CA SER A 68 -13.75 -7.78 10.83
C SER A 68 -12.96 -7.27 9.62
N LEU A 69 -11.76 -6.77 9.91
CA LEU A 69 -10.71 -6.57 8.92
C LEU A 69 -9.84 -7.82 8.92
N ASP A 70 -10.04 -8.68 7.94
CA ASP A 70 -9.29 -9.93 7.80
C ASP A 70 -8.26 -9.79 6.69
N LEU A 71 -7.00 -9.93 7.05
CA LEU A 71 -5.88 -9.86 6.13
C LEU A 71 -5.17 -11.21 6.09
N ARG A 72 -4.81 -11.64 4.89
CA ARG A 72 -4.13 -12.91 4.66
C ARG A 72 -3.02 -12.74 3.64
N LEU A 73 -1.86 -13.29 3.97
CA LEU A 73 -0.70 -13.39 3.09
C LEU A 73 -0.40 -14.87 2.87
N ASP A 74 -0.72 -15.34 1.68
CA ASP A 74 -0.31 -16.64 1.13
C ASP A 74 0.61 -16.46 -0.08
N ALA A 75 1.00 -17.55 -0.74
CA ALA A 75 1.90 -17.52 -1.89
C ALA A 75 1.34 -16.69 -3.07
N PHE A 76 0.02 -16.65 -3.25
CA PHE A 76 -0.60 -15.87 -4.32
C PHE A 76 -0.58 -14.38 -3.98
N SER A 77 -0.97 -14.00 -2.76
CA SER A 77 -0.87 -12.62 -2.30
C SER A 77 0.59 -12.14 -2.30
N LEU A 78 1.56 -13.00 -1.98
CA LEU A 78 2.99 -12.67 -2.06
C LEU A 78 3.41 -12.27 -3.48
N LEU A 79 3.02 -13.05 -4.49
CA LEU A 79 3.27 -12.73 -5.90
C LEU A 79 2.68 -11.36 -6.27
N MET A 80 1.43 -11.12 -5.87
CA MET A 80 0.74 -9.86 -6.15
C MET A 80 1.40 -8.67 -5.42
N ILE A 81 1.89 -8.85 -4.19
CA ILE A 81 2.65 -7.82 -3.47
C ILE A 81 3.94 -7.47 -4.21
N VAL A 82 4.67 -8.46 -4.74
CA VAL A 82 5.89 -8.20 -5.53
C VAL A 82 5.55 -7.36 -6.76
N LEU A 83 4.44 -7.65 -7.45
CA LEU A 83 3.99 -6.85 -8.59
C LEU A 83 3.60 -5.43 -8.18
N VAL A 84 2.67 -5.28 -7.23
CA VAL A 84 2.13 -3.97 -6.84
C VAL A 84 3.21 -3.10 -6.18
N SER A 85 3.94 -3.64 -5.21
CA SER A 85 4.95 -2.88 -4.44
C SER A 85 6.27 -2.74 -5.20
N GLY A 86 6.68 -3.75 -5.97
CA GLY A 86 7.88 -3.69 -6.79
C GLY A 86 7.74 -2.68 -7.91
N ILE A 87 6.66 -2.79 -8.71
CA ILE A 87 6.37 -1.81 -9.77
C ILE A 87 6.10 -0.44 -9.14
N GLY A 88 5.36 -0.36 -8.04
CA GLY A 88 5.12 0.90 -7.33
C GLY A 88 6.41 1.63 -6.95
N THR A 89 7.38 0.91 -6.37
CA THR A 89 8.70 1.46 -6.02
C THR A 89 9.43 2.00 -7.25
N LEU A 90 9.42 1.25 -8.36
CA LEU A 90 10.05 1.66 -9.62
C LEU A 90 9.35 2.88 -10.24
N VAL A 91 8.02 2.97 -10.15
CA VAL A 91 7.24 4.11 -10.61
C VAL A 91 7.64 5.37 -9.85
N PHE A 92 7.79 5.32 -8.52
CA PHE A 92 8.26 6.46 -7.74
C PHE A 92 9.70 6.86 -8.06
N ALA A 93 10.60 5.87 -8.25
CA ALA A 93 11.97 6.13 -8.67
C ALA A 93 12.04 6.83 -10.04
N TYR A 94 11.22 6.38 -10.99
CA TYR A 94 11.10 7.02 -12.31
C TYR A 94 10.49 8.42 -12.19
N ALA A 95 9.42 8.58 -11.41
CA ALA A 95 8.69 9.82 -11.23
C ALA A 95 9.59 10.98 -10.75
N TRP A 96 10.63 10.67 -9.96
CA TRP A 96 11.62 11.66 -9.53
C TRP A 96 12.31 12.36 -10.70
N SER A 97 12.75 11.58 -11.69
CA SER A 97 13.36 12.12 -12.92
C SER A 97 12.32 12.73 -13.86
N TYR A 98 11.14 12.13 -13.94
CA TYR A 98 10.08 12.52 -14.87
C TYR A 98 9.51 13.92 -14.56
N PHE A 99 9.22 14.21 -13.28
CA PHE A 99 8.54 15.45 -12.92
C PHE A 99 9.47 16.64 -12.63
N GLY A 100 10.77 16.41 -12.41
CA GLY A 100 11.73 17.48 -12.16
C GLY A 100 11.31 18.46 -11.04
N ARG A 101 11.10 19.73 -11.37
CA ARG A 101 10.68 20.81 -10.44
C ARG A 101 9.21 21.21 -10.56
N ALA A 102 8.35 20.39 -11.16
CA ALA A 102 6.95 20.75 -11.38
C ALA A 102 6.19 21.05 -10.07
N GLU A 103 5.30 22.05 -10.10
CA GLU A 103 4.61 22.57 -8.89
C GLU A 103 3.62 21.59 -8.24
N LYS A 104 3.09 20.60 -8.98
CA LYS A 104 1.98 19.73 -8.52
C LYS A 104 2.40 18.31 -8.14
N VAL A 105 3.70 18.06 -8.03
CA VAL A 105 4.26 16.71 -7.79
C VAL A 105 3.77 16.09 -6.48
N GLY A 106 3.61 16.89 -5.42
CA GLY A 106 3.19 16.38 -4.12
C GLY A 106 1.79 15.77 -4.12
N ARG A 107 0.84 16.36 -4.87
CA ARG A 107 -0.51 15.82 -4.98
C ARG A 107 -0.52 14.48 -5.71
N VAL A 108 0.21 14.39 -6.83
CA VAL A 108 0.33 13.15 -7.61
C VAL A 108 0.99 12.06 -6.78
N ALA A 109 2.08 12.40 -6.06
CA ALA A 109 2.76 11.46 -5.17
C ALA A 109 1.82 10.92 -4.07
N GLY A 110 1.05 11.81 -3.43
CA GLY A 110 0.08 11.41 -2.41
C GLY A 110 -1.00 10.48 -2.94
N LEU A 111 -1.64 10.83 -4.05
CA LEU A 111 -2.67 9.99 -4.67
C LEU A 111 -2.11 8.64 -5.14
N LEU A 112 -0.94 8.60 -5.78
CA LEU A 112 -0.30 7.34 -6.17
C LEU A 112 0.04 6.45 -4.97
N THR A 113 0.43 7.05 -3.83
CA THR A 113 0.73 6.29 -2.61
C THR A 113 -0.54 5.71 -1.99
N LEU A 114 -1.64 6.49 -1.98
CA LEU A 114 -2.95 6.02 -1.50
C LEU A 114 -3.50 4.90 -2.39
N PHE A 115 -3.40 5.07 -3.71
CA PHE A 115 -3.76 4.05 -4.68
C PHE A 115 -2.96 2.75 -4.49
N ALA A 116 -1.63 2.85 -4.28
CA ALA A 116 -0.80 1.69 -3.98
C ALA A 116 -1.21 0.99 -2.66
N GLY A 117 -1.59 1.76 -1.63
CA GLY A 117 -2.12 1.22 -0.38
C GLY A 117 -3.47 0.53 -0.53
N ALA A 118 -4.36 1.10 -1.34
CA ALA A 118 -5.66 0.50 -1.64
C ALA A 118 -5.49 -0.81 -2.43
N MET A 119 -4.62 -0.83 -3.44
CA MET A 119 -4.28 -2.07 -4.17
C MET A 119 -3.64 -3.13 -3.27
N LEU A 120 -2.75 -2.74 -2.35
CA LEU A 120 -2.21 -3.66 -1.35
C LEU A 120 -3.30 -4.25 -0.45
N GLY A 121 -4.28 -3.43 -0.07
CA GLY A 121 -5.46 -3.87 0.68
C GLY A 121 -6.31 -4.88 -0.09
N VAL A 122 -6.58 -4.63 -1.38
CA VAL A 122 -7.29 -5.57 -2.27
C VAL A 122 -6.57 -6.92 -2.32
N VAL A 123 -5.24 -6.92 -2.41
CA VAL A 123 -4.42 -8.14 -2.50
C VAL A 123 -4.40 -8.95 -1.20
N LEU A 124 -4.47 -8.27 -0.06
CA LEU A 124 -4.40 -8.90 1.26
C LEU A 124 -5.77 -9.22 1.87
N ALA A 125 -6.87 -8.72 1.31
CA ALA A 125 -8.20 -8.90 1.88
C ALA A 125 -8.62 -10.37 1.88
N ASP A 126 -9.02 -10.87 3.05
CA ASP A 126 -9.50 -12.24 3.25
C ASP A 126 -11.04 -12.30 3.43
N ASN A 127 -11.72 -11.15 3.38
CA ASN A 127 -13.17 -11.07 3.39
C ASN A 127 -13.70 -10.06 2.36
N LEU A 128 -14.96 -10.26 1.94
CA LEU A 128 -15.60 -9.48 0.88
C LEU A 128 -15.80 -8.01 1.24
N LEU A 129 -16.05 -7.69 2.52
CA LEU A 129 -16.27 -6.32 2.95
C LEU A 129 -14.99 -5.50 2.81
N LEU A 130 -13.87 -6.02 3.33
CA LEU A 130 -12.58 -5.37 3.21
C LEU A 130 -12.14 -5.27 1.74
N LEU A 131 -12.33 -6.35 0.97
CA LEU A 131 -12.07 -6.34 -0.47
C LEU A 131 -12.84 -5.20 -1.15
N TYR A 132 -14.14 -5.08 -0.86
CA TYR A 132 -15.00 -4.05 -1.43
C TYR A 132 -14.56 -2.64 -1.00
N VAL A 133 -14.26 -2.41 0.27
CA VAL A 133 -13.79 -1.10 0.76
C VAL A 133 -12.47 -0.71 0.08
N CYS A 134 -11.51 -1.63 -0.01
CA CYS A 134 -10.24 -1.38 -0.69
C CYS A 134 -10.45 -1.16 -2.20
N TRP A 135 -11.36 -1.89 -2.81
CA TRP A 135 -11.74 -1.71 -4.22
C TRP A 135 -12.30 -0.31 -4.49
N GLU A 136 -13.26 0.15 -3.69
CA GLU A 136 -13.81 1.50 -3.81
C GLU A 136 -12.73 2.56 -3.59
N LEU A 137 -11.81 2.35 -2.65
CA LEU A 137 -10.66 3.24 -2.44
C LEU A 137 -9.82 3.36 -3.70
N THR A 138 -9.51 2.27 -4.42
CA THR A 138 -8.76 2.34 -5.70
C THR A 138 -9.47 3.15 -6.78
N SER A 139 -10.80 3.25 -6.72
CA SER A 139 -11.60 4.03 -7.68
C SER A 139 -11.63 5.52 -7.32
N VAL A 140 -11.56 5.85 -6.03
CA VAL A 140 -11.64 7.22 -5.51
C VAL A 140 -10.29 7.94 -5.50
N THR A 141 -9.21 7.23 -5.16
CA THR A 141 -7.85 7.79 -4.99
C THR A 141 -7.12 7.93 -6.32
#